data_AF-A0A934T254-F1
#
_entry.id   AF-A0A934T254-F1
#
_cell.length_a   1.000
_cell.length_b   1.000
_cell.length_c   1.000
_cell.angle_alpha   90.00
_cell.angle_beta   90.00
_cell.angle_gamma   90.00
#
_symmetry.space_group_name_H-M   'P 1'
#
loop_
_entity.id
_entity.type
_entity.pdbx_description
1 polymer ?
#
loop_
_entity_poly.entity_id
_entity_poly.type
_entity_poly.pdbx_seq_one_letter_code
_entity_poly.pdbx_strand_id
1 'polypeptide(L)'
;MGDWSAQTTEAKRLHAVLEFQRDVQFPRFSMKKGEKWGFVVYKKWHDALKAIEAGERFAFAGGQCLAQDVAIVYIGPGNIEYSRAAGYIK
;
A
#
# COMPACT_ATOMS: atom_id res chain seq x y z
N MET A 1 -0.94 11.38 -15.65
CA MET A 1 -1.22 10.88 -14.29
C MET A 1 -2.09 11.92 -13.60
N GLY A 2 -3.35 11.57 -13.29
CA GLY A 2 -4.35 12.53 -12.79
C GLY A 2 -4.13 12.93 -11.34
N ASP A 3 -4.55 14.14 -10.97
CA ASP A 3 -4.51 14.66 -9.61
C ASP A 3 -5.63 14.00 -8.77
N TRP A 4 -5.23 13.14 -7.82
CA TRP A 4 -6.14 12.33 -7.00
C TRP A 4 -6.50 12.97 -5.66
N SER A 5 -6.17 14.24 -5.44
CA SER A 5 -6.22 14.88 -4.11
C SER A 5 -7.62 15.35 -3.66
N ALA A 6 -8.62 15.34 -4.55
CA ALA A 6 -9.84 16.14 -4.37
C ALA A 6 -11.14 15.38 -4.00
N GLN A 7 -11.14 14.10 -3.60
CA GLN A 7 -12.40 13.37 -3.34
C GLN A 7 -12.67 13.05 -1.85
N THR A 8 -13.79 13.57 -1.36
CA THR A 8 -14.12 13.84 0.05
C THR A 8 -14.98 12.79 0.78
N THR A 9 -15.05 11.55 0.31
CA THR A 9 -15.64 10.42 1.09
C THR A 9 -14.72 9.22 1.05
N GLU A 10 -14.59 8.46 2.14
CA GLU A 10 -13.68 7.29 2.23
C GLU A 10 -13.93 6.27 1.11
N ALA A 11 -15.20 6.07 0.72
CA ALA A 11 -15.61 5.23 -0.41
C ALA A 11 -15.11 5.71 -1.79
N LYS A 12 -14.81 7.01 -1.94
CA LYS A 12 -14.23 7.60 -3.15
C LYS A 12 -12.71 7.70 -3.13
N ARG A 13 -12.08 7.44 -1.98
CA ARG A 13 -10.63 7.48 -1.89
C ARG A 13 -10.04 6.25 -2.58
N LEU A 14 -8.92 6.47 -3.26
CA LEU A 14 -8.14 5.36 -3.79
C LEU A 14 -7.68 4.47 -2.63
N HIS A 15 -7.69 3.18 -2.88
CA HIS A 15 -7.18 2.13 -2.02
C HIS A 15 -6.01 1.48 -2.74
N ALA A 16 -5.00 1.09 -1.98
CA ALA A 16 -3.88 0.34 -2.48
C ALA A 16 -3.65 -0.91 -1.65
N VAL A 17 -3.12 -1.94 -2.28
CA VAL A 17 -2.65 -3.15 -1.61
C VAL A 17 -1.19 -3.37 -1.98
N LEU A 18 -0.36 -3.49 -0.96
CA LEU A 18 1.03 -3.93 -1.10
C LEU A 18 1.13 -5.41 -0.76
N GLU A 19 1.98 -6.12 -1.49
CA GLU A 19 2.39 -7.49 -1.16
C GLU A 19 3.90 -7.52 -0.90
N PHE A 20 4.31 -8.03 0.26
CA PHE A 20 5.71 -8.12 0.63
C PHE A 20 6.42 -9.21 -0.17
N GLN A 21 7.47 -8.85 -0.89
CA GLN A 21 8.22 -9.73 -1.79
C GLN A 21 9.27 -10.58 -1.04
N ARG A 22 9.58 -10.21 0.21
CA ARG A 22 10.50 -10.89 1.12
C ARG A 22 10.07 -10.68 2.57
N ASP A 23 10.72 -11.39 3.49
CA ASP A 23 10.55 -11.13 4.93
C ASP A 23 11.19 -9.79 5.31
N VAL A 24 10.44 -8.93 5.98
CA VAL A 24 10.87 -7.58 6.41
C VAL A 24 10.65 -7.41 7.91
N GLN A 25 11.71 -7.08 8.64
CA GLN A 25 11.64 -6.80 10.07
C GLN A 25 11.45 -5.30 10.32
N PHE A 26 10.39 -4.94 11.03
CA PHE A 26 10.16 -3.58 11.53
C PHE A 26 10.42 -3.52 13.05
N PRO A 27 10.54 -2.31 13.64
CA PRO A 27 10.81 -2.17 15.07
C PRO A 27 9.76 -2.78 16.00
N ARG A 28 8.50 -2.93 15.55
CA ARG A 28 7.38 -3.41 16.38
C ARG A 28 6.76 -4.73 15.93
N PHE A 29 7.01 -5.15 14.68
CA PHE A 29 6.51 -6.40 14.11
C PHE A 29 7.32 -6.77 12.87
N SER A 30 7.06 -7.93 12.29
CA SER A 30 7.63 -8.34 11.01
C SER A 30 6.53 -8.66 10.01
N MET A 31 6.86 -8.51 8.73
CA MET A 31 6.04 -8.97 7.62
C MET A 31 6.75 -10.14 6.94
N LYS A 32 6.04 -11.21 6.64
CA LYS A 32 6.53 -12.35 5.86
C LYS A 32 6.33 -12.13 4.38
N LYS A 33 7.14 -12.80 3.57
CA LYS A 33 6.93 -12.89 2.13
C LYS A 33 5.50 -13.36 1.81
N GLY A 34 4.84 -12.66 0.90
CA GLY A 34 3.47 -12.89 0.46
C GLY A 34 2.40 -12.26 1.36
N GLU A 35 2.78 -11.66 2.50
CA GLU A 35 1.80 -10.92 3.30
C GLU A 35 1.36 -9.66 2.57
N LYS A 36 0.06 -9.35 2.74
CA LYS A 36 -0.59 -8.25 2.06
C LYS A 36 -1.02 -7.18 3.04
N TRP A 37 -0.91 -5.93 2.61
CA TRP A 37 -1.27 -4.77 3.41
C TRP A 37 -2.13 -3.81 2.59
N GLY A 38 -3.42 -3.73 2.92
CA GLY A 38 -4.37 -2.80 2.32
C GLY A 38 -4.44 -1.48 3.08
N PHE A 39 -4.51 -0.36 2.36
CA PHE A 39 -4.69 0.96 2.96
C PHE A 39 -5.40 1.93 2.02
N VAL A 40 -5.99 2.96 2.62
CA VAL A 40 -6.54 4.11 1.89
C VAL A 40 -5.39 5.06 1.52
N VAL A 41 -5.31 5.39 0.23
CA VAL A 41 -4.33 6.33 -0.33
C VAL A 41 -4.72 7.75 0.07
N TYR A 42 -4.19 8.19 1.21
CA TYR A 42 -4.43 9.52 1.74
C TYR A 42 -3.23 10.03 2.54
N LYS A 43 -2.89 11.32 2.38
CA LYS A 43 -1.75 11.98 3.04
C LYS A 43 -0.46 11.16 2.87
N LYS A 44 0.15 10.72 3.97
CA LYS A 44 1.42 9.97 4.00
C LYS A 44 1.47 8.77 3.07
N TRP A 45 0.34 8.11 2.81
CA TRP A 45 0.28 6.94 1.95
C TRP A 45 0.34 7.27 0.46
N HIS A 46 -0.07 8.48 0.09
CA HIS A 46 0.12 8.98 -1.26
C HIS A 46 1.60 9.21 -1.55
N ASP A 47 2.33 9.82 -0.60
CA ASP A 47 3.78 10.03 -0.74
C ASP A 47 4.55 8.70 -0.70
N ALA A 48 4.10 7.76 0.13
CA ALA A 48 4.67 6.41 0.16
C ALA A 48 4.51 5.68 -1.18
N LEU A 49 3.35 5.76 -1.83
CA LEU A 49 3.16 5.15 -3.15
C LEU A 49 4.07 5.76 -4.20
N LYS A 50 4.21 7.09 -4.23
CA LYS A 50 5.15 7.76 -5.13
C LYS A 50 6.59 7.31 -4.91
N ALA A 51 7.02 7.18 -3.65
CA ALA A 51 8.34 6.67 -3.32
C ALA A 51 8.52 5.22 -3.77
N ILE A 52 7.51 4.36 -3.61
CA ILE A 52 7.55 2.97 -4.08
C ILE A 52 7.68 2.91 -5.60
N GLU A 53 6.87 3.67 -6.34
CA GLU A 53 6.92 3.76 -7.81
C GLU A 53 8.26 4.32 -8.31
N ALA A 54 8.88 5.22 -7.55
CA ALA A 54 10.20 5.77 -7.85
C ALA A 54 11.37 4.85 -7.47
N GLY A 55 11.11 3.70 -6.82
CA GLY A 55 12.15 2.80 -6.35
C GLY A 55 12.87 3.28 -5.07
N GLU A 56 12.28 4.23 -4.35
CA GLU A 56 12.86 4.88 -3.17
C GLU A 56 12.47 4.18 -1.86
N ARG A 57 12.93 4.76 -0.74
CA ARG A 57 12.54 4.32 0.60
C ARG A 57 11.28 5.05 1.05
N PHE A 58 10.46 4.38 1.85
CA PHE A 58 9.25 4.97 2.40
C PHE A 58 9.05 4.59 3.87
N ALA A 59 8.34 5.46 4.60
CA ALA A 59 8.01 5.21 5.99
C ALA A 59 6.85 4.21 6.10
N PHE A 60 7.07 3.11 6.81
CA PHE A 60 6.08 2.06 7.05
C PHE A 60 6.20 1.56 8.49
N ALA A 61 5.08 1.39 9.20
CA ALA A 61 5.05 0.79 10.55
C ALA A 61 5.97 1.41 11.62
N GLY A 62 6.38 2.68 11.44
CA GLY A 62 7.36 3.34 12.32
C GLY A 62 8.82 3.00 12.01
N GLY A 63 9.08 2.29 10.90
CA GLY A 63 10.41 2.08 10.31
C GLY A 63 10.50 2.61 8.87
N GLN A 64 11.61 2.27 8.20
CA GLN A 64 11.86 2.54 6.78
C GLN A 64 11.81 1.23 6.00
N CYS A 65 11.07 1.21 4.89
CA CYS A 65 10.95 0.08 3.97
C CYS A 65 11.51 0.47 2.60
N LEU A 66 12.07 -0.48 1.85
CA LEU A 66 12.56 -0.26 0.50
C LEU A 66 11.45 -0.57 -0.50
N ALA A 67 11.33 0.20 -1.59
CA ALA A 67 10.40 -0.10 -2.68
C ALA A 67 10.51 -1.55 -3.18
N GLN A 68 11.74 -2.07 -3.32
CA GLN A 68 12.03 -3.44 -3.76
C GLN A 68 11.55 -4.55 -2.79
N ASP A 69 11.10 -4.20 -1.58
CA ASP A 69 10.60 -5.17 -0.61
C ASP A 69 9.09 -5.42 -0.80
N VAL A 70 8.42 -4.60 -1.60
CA VAL A 70 6.97 -4.64 -1.81
C VAL A 70 6.63 -4.60 -3.30
N ALA A 71 5.49 -5.18 -3.65
CA ALA A 71 4.84 -4.98 -4.94
C ALA A 71 3.49 -4.32 -4.72
N ILE A 72 3.16 -3.31 -5.52
CA ILE A 72 1.81 -2.76 -5.57
C ILE A 72 0.96 -3.73 -6.40
N VAL A 73 0.07 -4.47 -5.74
CA VAL A 73 -0.78 -5.48 -6.42
C VAL A 73 -2.17 -4.94 -6.76
N TYR A 74 -2.54 -3.76 -6.23
CA TYR A 74 -3.79 -3.08 -6.55
C TYR A 74 -3.68 -1.58 -6.26
N ILE A 75 -4.21 -0.75 -7.15
CA ILE A 75 -4.58 0.65 -6.91
C ILE A 75 -5.93 0.88 -7.57
N GLY A 76 -6.93 1.31 -6.80
CA GLY A 76 -8.27 1.52 -7.33
C GLY A 76 -9.29 1.90 -6.26
N PRO A 77 -10.58 1.89 -6.58
CA PRO A 77 -11.64 2.14 -5.58
C PRO A 77 -11.70 1.03 -4.51
N GLY A 78 -12.30 1.33 -3.37
CA GLY A 78 -12.58 0.36 -2.31
C GLY A 78 -13.75 -0.56 -2.67
N ASN A 79 -13.54 -1.48 -3.60
CA ASN A 79 -14.56 -2.38 -4.15
C ASN A 79 -14.24 -3.87 -3.86
N ILE A 80 -14.98 -4.78 -4.49
CA ILE A 80 -14.73 -6.23 -4.36
C ILE A 80 -13.33 -6.65 -4.85
N GLU A 81 -12.76 -5.96 -5.83
CA GLU A 81 -11.43 -6.23 -6.35
C GLU A 81 -10.36 -5.86 -5.33
N TYR A 82 -10.53 -4.74 -4.62
CA TYR A 82 -9.71 -4.42 -3.45
C TYR A 82 -9.80 -5.53 -2.39
N SER A 83 -11.00 -6.00 -2.05
CA SER A 83 -11.17 -7.06 -1.06
C SER A 83 -10.52 -8.38 -1.47
N ARG A 84 -10.55 -8.73 -2.77
CA ARG A 84 -9.82 -9.88 -3.33
C ARG A 84 -8.31 -9.67 -3.30
N ALA A 85 -7.85 -8.50 -3.73
CA ALA A 85 -6.43 -8.15 -3.71
C ALA A 85 -5.87 -8.22 -2.29
N ALA A 86 -6.59 -7.69 -1.30
CA ALA A 86 -6.26 -7.74 0.13
C ALA A 86 -6.40 -9.13 0.76
N GLY A 87 -6.99 -10.12 0.06
CA GLY A 87 -7.15 -11.48 0.56
C GLY A 87 -8.31 -11.68 1.54
N TYR A 88 -9.22 -10.72 1.67
CA TYR A 88 -10.41 -10.84 2.52
C TYR A 88 -11.47 -11.77 1.93
N ILE A 89 -11.46 -11.92 0.60
CA ILE A 89 -12.41 -12.75 -0.16
C ILE A 89 -11.59 -13.61 -1.12
N LYS A 90 -11.91 -14.92 -1.18
CA LYS A 90 -11.33 -15.89 -2.11
C LYS A 90 -12.19 -16.05 -3.35
#